data_AF-A0A935H733-F1
#
_entry.id   AF-A0A935H733-F1
#
_cell.length_a   1.000
_cell.length_b   1.000
_cell.length_c   1.000
_cell.angle_alpha   90.00
_cell.angle_beta   90.00
_cell.angle_gamma   90.00
#
_symmetry.space_group_name_H-M   'P 1'
#
loop_
_entity.id
_entity.type
_entity.pdbx_description
1 polymer ?
#
loop_
_entity_poly.entity_id
_entity_poly.type
_entity_poly.pdbx_seq_one_letter_code
_entity_poly.pdbx_strand_id
1 'polypeptide(L)'
;MPTLSVKLPEETKLRLQALAQSQGTTTHAVMVNAVEAALAAADSHNALVATALRARAQVLESGKVVDGRDFGAYLKAKVRGQAAPRPKAIDLNPDEVHG
;
A
#
# COMPACT_ATOMS: atom_id res chain seq x y z
N MET A 1 14.33 14.53 22.38
CA MET A 1 14.27 14.07 20.98
C MET A 1 15.65 14.25 20.36
N PRO A 2 16.18 13.25 19.62
CA PRO A 2 17.45 13.42 18.91
C PRO A 2 17.31 14.43 17.76
N THR A 3 18.35 15.22 17.53
CA THR A 3 18.38 16.22 16.45
C THR A 3 19.20 15.70 15.28
N LEU A 4 18.63 15.74 14.08
CA LEU A 4 19.32 15.43 12.83
C LEU A 4 19.48 16.71 12.00
N SER A 5 20.70 17.02 11.57
CA SER A 5 20.96 18.15 10.68
C SER A 5 20.84 17.71 9.22
N VAL A 6 19.87 18.27 8.49
CA VAL A 6 19.63 17.98 7.07
C VAL A 6 19.96 19.21 6.24
N LYS A 7 20.80 19.04 5.21
CA LYS A 7 21.07 20.11 4.23
C LYS A 7 19.95 20.10 3.18
N LEU A 8 19.25 21.22 3.07
CA LEU A 8 18.18 21.41 2.09
C LEU A 8 18.63 22.41 1.03
N PRO A 9 18.29 22.17 -0.25
CA PRO A 9 18.40 23.20 -1.28
C PRO A 9 17.62 24.46 -0.88
N GLU A 10 18.12 25.63 -1.28
CA GLU A 10 17.53 26.92 -0.91
C GLU A 10 16.07 27.03 -1.39
N GLU A 11 15.79 26.56 -2.60
CA GLU A 11 14.44 26.50 -3.16
C GLU A 11 13.48 25.69 -2.27
N THR A 12 13.91 24.52 -1.80
CA THR A 12 13.10 23.67 -0.91
C THR A 12 12.82 24.37 0.41
N LYS A 13 13.82 25.06 0.97
CA LYS A 13 13.66 25.84 2.21
C LYS A 13 12.60 26.94 2.03
N LEU A 14 12.62 27.67 0.92
CA LEU A 14 11.62 28.72 0.62
C LEU A 14 10.21 28.14 0.49
N ARG A 15 10.05 27.02 -0.23
CA ARG A 15 8.76 26.33 -0.36
C ARG A 15 8.21 25.87 0.98
N LEU A 16 9.06 25.32 1.85
CA LEU A 16 8.66 24.89 3.20
C LEU A 16 8.22 26.08 4.07
N GLN A 17 8.89 27.23 3.97
CA GLN A 17 8.50 28.44 4.70
C GLN A 17 7.15 28.96 4.22
N ALA A 18 6.93 29.06 2.91
CA ALA A 18 5.65 29.50 2.35
C ALA A 18 4.50 28.56 2.76
N LEU A 19 4.74 27.25 2.76
CA LEU A 19 3.77 26.26 3.20
C LEU A 19 3.46 26.38 4.69
N ALA A 20 4.48 26.59 5.52
CA ALA A 20 4.29 26.79 6.95
C ALA A 20 3.44 28.05 7.24
N GLN A 21 3.73 29.15 6.53
CA GLN A 21 2.98 30.40 6.63
C GLN A 21 1.51 30.21 6.23
N SER A 22 1.23 29.54 5.11
CA SER A 22 -0.15 29.33 4.65
C SER A 22 -0.96 28.42 5.58
N GLN A 23 -0.29 27.52 6.30
CA GLN A 23 -0.91 26.62 7.29
C GLN A 23 -0.94 27.19 8.71
N GLY A 24 -0.37 28.38 8.94
CA GLY A 24 -0.25 28.96 10.30
C GLY A 24 0.62 28.13 11.24
N THR A 25 1.60 27.40 10.71
CA THR A 25 2.49 26.52 11.48
C THR A 25 3.97 26.91 11.30
N THR A 26 4.87 26.18 11.94
CA THR A 26 6.32 26.39 11.80
C THR A 26 6.92 25.49 10.72
N THR A 27 8.00 25.95 10.08
CA THR A 27 8.76 25.13 9.12
C THR A 27 9.22 23.81 9.73
N HIS A 28 9.59 23.80 11.02
CA HIS A 28 9.96 22.58 11.74
C HIS A 28 8.80 21.58 11.81
N ALA A 29 7.60 22.04 12.20
CA ALA A 29 6.41 21.18 12.25
C ALA A 29 6.06 20.60 10.88
N VAL A 30 6.15 21.40 9.80
CA VAL A 30 5.96 20.90 8.43
C VAL A 30 6.96 19.79 8.11
N MET A 31 8.24 19.97 8.43
CA MET A 31 9.27 18.97 8.17
C MET A 31 9.04 17.67 8.95
N VAL A 32 8.70 17.76 10.24
CA VAL A 32 8.39 16.59 11.07
C VAL A 32 7.20 15.82 10.50
N ASN A 33 6.11 16.52 10.21
CA ASN A 33 4.91 15.90 9.64
C ASN A 33 5.18 15.25 8.28
N ALA A 34 6.00 15.88 7.44
CA ALA A 34 6.37 15.33 6.13
C ALA A 34 7.19 14.04 6.27
N VAL A 35 8.12 13.98 7.23
CA VAL A 35 8.90 12.77 7.50
C VAL A 35 8.01 11.65 8.04
N GLU A 36 7.14 11.93 9.00
CA GLU A 36 6.22 10.94 9.55
C GLU A 36 5.26 10.40 8.48
N ALA A 37 4.72 11.27 7.63
CA ALA A 37 3.87 10.86 6.51
C ALA A 37 4.62 9.97 5.50
N ALA A 38 5.89 10.30 5.20
CA ALA A 38 6.72 9.50 4.30
C ALA A 38 7.02 8.11 4.89
N LEU A 39 7.32 8.03 6.18
CA LEU A 39 7.54 6.75 6.88
C LEU A 39 6.27 5.89 6.89
N ALA A 40 5.12 6.46 7.24
CA ALA A 40 3.85 5.74 7.26
C ALA A 40 3.46 5.20 5.86
N ALA A 41 3.73 5.98 4.81
CA ALA A 41 3.51 5.54 3.43
C ALA A 41 4.45 4.39 3.04
N ALA A 42 5.74 4.47 3.41
CA ALA A 42 6.72 3.43 3.16
C ALA A 42 6.36 2.12 3.89
N ASP A 43 5.95 2.21 5.16
CA ASP A 43 5.53 1.06 5.96
C ASP A 43 4.29 0.39 5.36
N SER A 44 3.31 1.18 4.94
CA SER A 44 2.09 0.68 4.28
C SER A 44 2.41 -0.05 2.97
N HIS A 45 3.32 0.53 2.17
CA HIS A 45 3.78 -0.07 0.93
C HIS A 45 4.51 -1.41 1.19
N ASN A 46 5.45 -1.42 2.13
CA ASN A 46 6.21 -2.61 2.48
C ASN A 46 5.31 -3.72 3.04
N ALA A 47 4.31 -3.38 3.86
CA ALA A 47 3.34 -4.33 4.38
C ALA A 47 2.47 -4.95 3.27
N LEU A 48 2.06 -4.14 2.29
CA LEU A 48 1.33 -4.61 1.11
C LEU A 48 2.19 -5.59 0.29
N VAL A 49 3.43 -5.21 -0.04
CA VAL A 49 4.35 -6.05 -0.81
C VAL A 49 4.65 -7.34 -0.07
N ALA A 50 4.94 -7.29 1.23
CA ALA A 50 5.18 -8.48 2.03
C ALA A 50 3.97 -9.43 2.04
N THR A 51 2.75 -8.87 2.09
CA THR A 51 1.51 -9.67 2.02
C THR A 51 1.33 -10.31 0.64
N ALA A 52 1.59 -9.57 -0.44
CA ALA A 52 1.53 -10.09 -1.80
C ALA A 52 2.56 -11.21 -2.03
N LEU A 53 3.79 -11.04 -1.55
CA LEU A 53 4.85 -12.06 -1.62
C LEU A 53 4.48 -13.32 -0.83
N ARG A 54 3.93 -13.18 0.38
CA ARG A 54 3.43 -14.33 1.16
C ARG A 54 2.30 -15.05 0.45
N ALA A 55 1.33 -14.32 -0.10
CA ALA A 55 0.22 -14.92 -0.85
C ALA A 55 0.76 -15.69 -2.07
N ARG A 56 1.74 -15.13 -2.80
CA ARG A 56 2.40 -15.81 -3.91
C ARG A 56 3.12 -17.08 -3.46
N ALA A 57 3.89 -17.02 -2.36
CA ALA A 57 4.57 -18.19 -1.83
C ALA A 57 3.56 -19.29 -1.42
N GLN A 58 2.46 -18.92 -0.76
CA GLN A 58 1.41 -19.85 -0.39
C GLN A 58 0.73 -20.48 -1.61
N VAL A 59 0.49 -19.72 -2.68
CA VAL A 59 -0.04 -20.26 -3.94
C VAL A 59 0.94 -21.26 -4.58
N LEU A 60 2.24 -20.94 -4.60
CA LEU A 60 3.27 -21.83 -5.15
C LEU A 60 3.41 -23.13 -4.33
N GLU A 61 3.30 -23.05 -3.01
CA GLU A 61 3.44 -24.20 -2.11
C GLU A 61 2.17 -25.05 -2.05
N SER A 62 1.00 -24.42 -1.98
CA SER A 62 -0.28 -25.14 -1.88
C SER A 62 -0.80 -25.63 -3.23
N GLY A 63 -0.36 -25.02 -4.33
CA GLY A 63 -0.90 -25.28 -5.67
C GLY A 63 -2.39 -24.96 -5.78
N LYS A 64 -2.95 -24.10 -4.93
CA LYS A 64 -4.38 -23.77 -4.90
C LYS A 64 -4.58 -22.29 -5.18
N VAL A 65 -5.36 -21.98 -6.21
CA VAL A 65 -5.74 -20.62 -6.60
C VAL A 65 -7.25 -20.46 -6.60
N VAL A 66 -7.73 -19.23 -6.61
CA VAL A 66 -9.15 -18.94 -6.82
C VAL A 66 -9.28 -18.36 -8.23
N ASP A 67 -10.23 -18.84 -9.03
CA ASP A 67 -10.51 -18.26 -10.35
C ASP A 67 -10.82 -16.76 -10.20
N GLY A 68 -10.11 -15.93 -10.97
CA GLY A 68 -10.19 -14.47 -10.86
C GLY A 68 -11.57 -13.90 -11.21
N ARG A 69 -12.34 -14.57 -12.07
CA ARG A 69 -13.70 -14.15 -12.46
C ARG A 69 -14.67 -14.41 -11.32
N ASP A 70 -14.56 -15.57 -10.66
CA ASP A 70 -15.37 -15.91 -9.49
C ASP A 70 -15.04 -15.03 -8.28
N PHE A 71 -13.75 -14.73 -8.07
CA PHE A 71 -13.33 -13.78 -7.03
C PHE A 71 -13.84 -12.36 -7.31
N GLY A 72 -13.81 -11.92 -8.57
CA GLY A 72 -14.37 -10.63 -9.00
C GLY A 72 -15.88 -10.54 -8.83
N ALA A 73 -16.62 -11.60 -9.14
CA ALA A 73 -18.07 -11.68 -8.94
C ALA A 73 -18.44 -11.63 -7.45
N TYR A 74 -17.71 -12.36 -6.61
CA TYR A 74 -17.86 -12.33 -5.16
C TYR A 74 -17.57 -10.95 -4.55
N LEU A 75 -16.49 -10.28 -4.99
CA LEU A 75 -16.16 -8.91 -4.55
C LEU A 75 -17.25 -7.92 -4.93
N LYS A 76 -17.75 -7.95 -6.17
CA LYS A 76 -18.84 -7.08 -6.64
C LYS A 76 -20.13 -7.30 -5.83
N ALA A 77 -20.48 -8.55 -5.54
CA ALA A 77 -21.66 -8.86 -4.73
C ALA A 77 -21.49 -8.40 -3.27
N LYS A 78 -20.31 -8.59 -2.68
CA LYS A 78 -20.00 -8.16 -1.30
C LYS A 78 -20.03 -6.63 -1.14
N VAL A 79 -19.51 -5.88 -2.11
CA VAL A 79 -19.58 -4.40 -2.12
C VAL A 79 -21.02 -3.90 -2.21
N ARG A 80 -21.91 -4.67 -2.85
CA ARG A 80 -23.35 -4.37 -2.96
C ARG A 80 -24.17 -4.86 -1.76
N GLY A 81 -23.53 -5.41 -0.72
CA GLY A 81 -24.22 -5.95 0.46
C GLY A 81 -24.97 -7.27 0.22
N GLN A 82 -24.71 -7.94 -0.90
CA GLN A 82 -25.36 -9.20 -1.25
C GLN A 82 -24.57 -10.38 -0.70
N ALA A 83 -25.27 -11.38 -0.14
CA ALA A 83 -24.66 -12.62 0.31
C ALA A 83 -24.26 -13.46 -0.92
N ALA A 84 -22.98 -13.40 -1.29
CA ALA A 84 -22.40 -14.28 -2.30
C ALA A 84 -21.59 -15.40 -1.64
N PRO A 85 -21.64 -16.64 -2.16
CA PRO A 85 -20.81 -17.72 -1.68
C PRO A 85 -19.35 -17.40 -1.93
N ARG A 86 -18.50 -17.63 -0.93
CA ARG A 86 -17.05 -17.44 -1.07
C ARG A 86 -16.53 -18.46 -2.08
N PRO A 87 -15.80 -18.02 -3.13
CA PRO A 87 -15.34 -18.92 -4.17
C PRO A 87 -14.35 -19.95 -3.61
N LYS A 88 -14.49 -21.19 -4.06
CA LYS A 88 -13.66 -22.32 -3.62
C LYS A 88 -12.29 -22.21 -4.26
N ALA A 89 -11.25 -22.59 -3.52
CA ALA A 89 -9.93 -22.73 -4.09
C ALA A 89 -9.92 -23.95 -5.04
N ILE A 90 -9.49 -23.73 -6.27
CA ILE A 90 -9.25 -24.74 -7.30
C ILE A 90 -7.75 -25.03 -7.36
N ASP A 91 -7.37 -26.24 -7.75
CA ASP A 91 -5.96 -26.57 -7.96
C ASP A 91 -5.43 -25.78 -9.17
N LEU A 92 -4.24 -25.20 -9.02
CA LEU A 92 -3.50 -24.45 -10.03
C LEU A 92 -2.99 -25.46 -11.05
N ASN A 93 -3.74 -25.66 -12.13
CA ASN A 93 -3.29 -26.49 -13.23
C ASN A 93 -2.20 -25.71 -14.01
N PRO A 94 -0.98 -26.25 -14.16
CA PRO A 94 0.17 -25.50 -14.69
C PRO A 94 0.08 -25.15 -16.20
N ASP A 95 -0.96 -25.59 -16.91
CA ASP A 95 -1.13 -25.39 -18.36
C ASP A 95 -1.73 -24.01 -18.75
N GLU A 96 -2.37 -23.27 -17.82
CA GLU A 96 -3.07 -22.00 -18.14
C GLU A 96 -2.23 -20.73 -17.87
N VAL A 97 -0.95 -20.85 -17.48
CA VAL A 97 -0.12 -19.69 -17.11
C VAL A 97 0.60 -19.04 -18.31
N HIS A 98 0.37 -19.54 -19.53
CA HIS A 98 0.90 -18.96 -20.78
C HIS A 98 -0.26 -18.66 -21.75
N GLY A 99 -0.81 -17.46 -21.64
CA GLY A 99 -1.76 -16.86 -22.59
C GLY A 99 -1.73 -15.35 -22.48
#